data_AF-A0A813FKM8-F1
#
_entry.id   AF-A0A813FKM8-F1
#
_cell.length_a   1.000
_cell.length_b   1.000
_cell.length_c   1.000
_cell.angle_alpha   90.00
_cell.angle_beta   90.00
_cell.angle_gamma   90.00
#
_symmetry.space_group_name_H-M   'P 1'
#
loop_
_entity.id
_entity.type
_entity.pdbx_description
1 polymer ?
#
loop_
_entity_poly.entity_id
_entity_poly.type
_entity_poly.pdbx_seq_one_letter_code
_entity_poly.pdbx_strand_id
1 'polypeptide(L)'
;MIKGCSFISPQGFGHEMSWQQKGGGKGGAKGGGWTPRAPVEEEEDLVWNAVSEALAPIASLETEWDTPKLEKRIKQYFRNASKNLEFHAKPWNLLIEEYTDTVFASIFQALHDRSWLNQVDFLMVFDAAIKELFPKHVLAH
;
A
#
# COMPACT_ATOMS: atom_id res chain seq x y z
N MET A 1 27.69 -25.87 -33.37
CA MET A 1 26.81 -24.85 -33.97
C MET A 1 25.77 -24.46 -32.94
N ILE A 2 25.85 -23.22 -32.46
CA ILE A 2 25.13 -22.68 -31.31
C ILE A 2 23.90 -21.94 -31.88
N LYS A 3 22.68 -22.37 -31.56
CA LYS A 3 21.46 -21.67 -31.99
C LYS A 3 20.78 -21.02 -30.78
N GLY A 4 21.02 -19.72 -30.70
CA GLY A 4 20.18 -18.62 -30.21
C GLY A 4 19.07 -18.93 -29.22
N CYS A 5 19.31 -18.52 -27.97
CA CYS A 5 18.30 -18.20 -26.98
C CYS A 5 17.66 -16.86 -27.36
N SER A 6 16.36 -16.84 -27.67
CA SER A 6 15.60 -15.59 -27.85
C SER A 6 15.00 -15.18 -26.51
N PHE A 7 15.70 -14.27 -25.84
CA PHE A 7 15.24 -13.54 -24.67
C PHE A 7 14.24 -12.47 -25.12
N ILE A 8 12.96 -12.67 -24.78
CA ILE A 8 11.89 -11.69 -24.99
C ILE A 8 11.88 -10.79 -23.76
N SER A 9 12.40 -9.57 -23.89
CA SER A 9 12.29 -8.53 -22.86
C SER A 9 10.85 -7.99 -22.82
N PRO A 10 10.21 -7.89 -21.64
CA PRO A 10 8.96 -7.14 -21.49
C PRO A 10 9.23 -5.64 -21.60
N GLN A 11 8.44 -4.98 -22.46
CA GLN A 11 8.43 -3.55 -22.65
C GLN A 11 7.76 -2.85 -21.44
N GLY A 12 8.49 -1.93 -20.83
CA GLY A 12 7.99 -0.63 -20.38
C GLY A 12 6.81 -0.57 -19.40
N PHE A 13 7.10 -0.58 -18.11
CA PHE A 13 6.29 0.13 -17.09
C PHE A 13 7.16 1.18 -16.40
N GLY A 14 7.55 2.20 -17.18
CA GLY A 14 8.19 3.41 -16.68
C GLY A 14 7.14 4.49 -16.43
N HIS A 15 6.36 4.36 -15.36
CA HIS A 15 5.65 5.51 -14.79
C HIS A 15 6.48 6.05 -13.63
N GLU A 16 7.41 6.93 -13.98
CA GLU A 16 8.05 7.87 -13.07
C GLU A 16 6.95 8.72 -12.41
N MET A 17 6.50 8.31 -11.22
CA MET A 17 5.67 9.17 -10.38
C MET A 17 6.55 10.27 -9.78
N SER A 18 6.74 11.31 -10.57
CA SER A 18 7.26 12.61 -10.11
C SER A 18 6.36 13.13 -8.98
N TRP A 19 6.90 13.16 -7.76
CA TRP A 19 6.27 13.82 -6.62
C TRP A 19 6.35 15.32 -6.83
N GLN A 20 5.38 15.87 -7.56
CA GLN A 20 5.21 17.31 -7.68
C GLN A 20 4.75 17.87 -6.33
N GLN A 21 5.72 18.38 -5.58
CA GLN A 21 5.53 19.23 -4.41
C GLN A 21 4.81 20.51 -4.83
N LYS A 22 3.48 20.52 -4.74
CA LYS A 22 2.66 21.70 -5.06
C LYS A 22 2.69 22.67 -3.87
N GLY A 23 3.37 23.79 -4.09
CA GLY A 23 3.55 24.90 -3.16
C GLY A 23 2.24 25.52 -2.67
N GLY A 24 2.37 26.22 -1.54
CA GLY A 24 1.29 26.80 -0.77
C GLY A 24 0.42 27.82 -1.51
N GLY A 25 -0.89 27.67 -1.33
CA GLY A 25 -1.90 28.71 -1.56
C GLY A 25 -2.37 29.27 -0.21
N LYS A 26 -1.94 30.48 0.10
CA LYS A 26 -2.44 31.33 1.19
C LYS A 26 -3.72 32.00 0.71
N GLY A 27 -4.83 31.89 1.45
CA GLY A 27 -5.95 32.83 1.31
C GLY A 27 -7.33 32.25 1.57
N GLY A 28 -8.07 32.86 2.51
CA GLY A 28 -9.54 32.79 2.55
C GLY A 28 -10.15 32.39 3.89
N ALA A 29 -9.98 33.20 4.93
CA ALA A 29 -10.83 33.13 6.12
C ALA A 29 -12.24 33.62 5.78
N LYS A 30 -13.25 32.75 5.89
CA LYS A 30 -14.65 33.14 6.14
C LYS A 30 -15.27 32.16 7.13
N GLY A 31 -15.83 32.72 8.20
CA GLY A 31 -16.30 32.01 9.38
C GLY A 31 -17.34 30.92 9.11
N GLY A 32 -17.16 29.81 9.82
CA GLY A 32 -18.16 28.76 10.00
C GLY A 32 -18.26 28.48 11.50
N GLY A 33 -19.49 28.44 12.01
CA GLY A 33 -19.78 28.30 13.43
C GLY A 33 -19.12 27.09 14.07
N TRP A 34 -18.66 27.28 15.30
CA TRP A 34 -18.20 26.21 16.18
C TRP A 34 -19.40 25.31 16.52
N THR A 35 -19.56 24.22 15.79
CA THR A 35 -20.30 23.05 16.30
C THR A 35 -19.29 22.21 17.08
N PRO A 36 -19.61 21.76 18.31
CA PRO A 36 -18.80 20.75 18.98
C PRO A 36 -18.74 19.52 18.06
N ARG A 37 -17.59 19.29 17.44
CA ARG A 37 -17.33 18.10 16.65
C ARG A 37 -17.47 16.92 17.63
N ALA A 38 -18.47 16.09 17.41
CA ALA A 38 -18.61 14.83 18.14
C ALA A 38 -17.26 14.09 18.12
N PRO A 39 -16.88 13.37 19.20
CA PRO A 39 -15.71 12.51 19.18
C PRO A 39 -15.80 11.63 17.93
N VAL A 40 -14.87 11.82 17.01
CA VAL A 40 -14.73 10.89 15.90
C VAL A 40 -14.19 9.66 16.58
N GLU A 41 -15.04 8.63 16.73
CA GLU A 41 -14.57 7.30 17.10
C GLU A 41 -13.43 7.01 16.12
N GLU A 42 -12.20 6.95 16.63
CA GLU A 42 -11.02 6.63 15.84
C GLU A 42 -11.24 5.18 15.39
N GLU A 43 -11.86 4.99 14.22
CA GLU A 43 -11.95 3.67 13.60
C GLU A 43 -10.53 3.11 13.59
N GLU A 44 -10.31 2.07 14.41
CA GLU A 44 -9.03 1.41 14.55
C GLU A 44 -8.56 1.01 13.15
N ASP A 45 -7.47 1.66 12.72
CA ASP A 45 -6.92 1.46 11.40
C ASP A 45 -6.19 0.12 11.41
N LEU A 46 -6.94 -0.95 11.08
CA LEU A 46 -6.48 -2.34 11.15
C LEU A 46 -5.19 -2.51 10.37
N VAL A 47 -5.10 -1.88 9.19
CA VAL A 47 -3.89 -1.89 8.37
C VAL A 47 -2.72 -1.20 9.07
N TRP A 48 -2.92 -0.04 9.69
CA TRP A 48 -1.84 0.65 10.42
C TRP A 48 -1.27 -0.22 11.54
N ASN A 49 -2.13 -0.79 12.38
CA ASN A 49 -1.71 -1.62 13.50
C ASN A 49 -0.92 -2.85 13.02
N ALA A 50 -1.43 -3.54 11.99
CA ALA A 50 -0.75 -4.69 11.42
C ALA A 50 0.61 -4.32 10.80
N VAL A 51 0.72 -3.14 10.15
CA VAL A 51 1.99 -2.66 9.60
C VAL A 51 3.01 -2.40 10.71
N SER A 52 2.61 -1.72 11.79
CA SER A 52 3.50 -1.47 12.92
C SER A 52 3.99 -2.77 13.55
N GLU A 53 3.12 -3.77 13.73
CA GLU A 53 3.49 -5.08 14.25
C GLU A 53 4.46 -5.83 13.32
N ALA A 54 4.20 -5.82 12.01
CA ALA A 54 5.04 -6.48 11.02
C ALA A 54 6.44 -5.86 10.90
N LEU A 55 6.55 -4.53 11.09
CA LEU A 55 7.82 -3.81 10.95
C LEU A 55 8.61 -3.72 12.25
N ALA A 56 7.98 -3.90 13.41
CA ALA A 56 8.65 -3.89 14.72
C ALA A 56 9.94 -4.74 14.78
N PRO A 57 10.00 -5.99 14.29
CA PRO A 57 11.21 -6.81 14.36
C PRO A 57 12.36 -6.30 13.47
N ILE A 58 12.08 -5.54 12.41
CA ILE A 58 13.10 -5.03 11.47
C ILE A 58 13.42 -3.55 11.65
N ALA A 59 12.76 -2.86 12.58
CA ALA A 59 12.91 -1.42 12.76
C ALA A 59 14.36 -0.98 13.03
N SER A 60 15.18 -1.85 13.63
CA SER A 60 16.61 -1.61 13.88
C SER A 60 17.52 -1.90 12.67
N LEU A 61 17.02 -2.61 11.66
CA LEU A 61 17.76 -2.97 10.44
C LEU A 61 17.55 -1.95 9.31
N GLU A 62 16.49 -1.15 9.38
CA GLU A 62 16.22 -0.09 8.41
C GLU A 62 17.11 1.12 8.66
N THR A 63 17.80 1.57 7.60
CA THR A 63 18.83 2.61 7.70
C THR A 63 18.53 3.88 6.91
N GLU A 64 17.62 3.85 5.94
CA GLU A 64 17.36 5.01 5.08
C GLU A 64 16.08 5.76 5.45
N TRP A 65 15.05 5.05 5.94
CA TRP A 65 13.76 5.62 6.30
C TRP A 65 13.49 5.45 7.79
N ASP A 66 13.07 6.55 8.44
CA ASP A 66 12.56 6.46 9.80
C ASP A 66 11.33 5.54 9.86
N THR A 67 11.18 4.80 10.96
CA THR A 67 10.04 3.88 11.21
C THR A 67 8.68 4.48 10.84
N PRO A 68 8.26 5.68 11.31
CA PRO A 68 6.94 6.23 10.97
C PRO A 68 6.79 6.55 9.47
N LYS A 69 7.89 6.87 8.79
CA LYS A 69 7.88 7.10 7.34
C LYS A 69 7.71 5.79 6.59
N LEU A 70 8.41 4.74 7.02
CA LEU A 70 8.29 3.39 6.45
C LEU A 70 6.86 2.84 6.63
N GLU A 71 6.32 2.87 7.85
CA GLU A 71 4.95 2.44 8.15
C GLU A 71 3.93 3.13 7.23
N LYS A 72 4.03 4.46 7.13
CA LYS A 72 3.16 5.26 6.27
C LYS A 72 3.27 4.87 4.80
N ARG A 73 4.48 4.56 4.31
CA ARG A 73 4.71 4.13 2.92
C ARG A 73 4.12 2.75 2.66
N ILE A 74 4.38 1.78 3.52
CA ILE A 74 3.84 0.43 3.41
C ILE A 74 2.31 0.46 3.36
N LYS A 75 1.67 1.11 4.35
CA LYS A 75 0.21 1.29 4.34
C LYS A 75 -0.31 1.92 3.05
N GLN A 76 0.41 2.91 2.52
CA GLN A 76 0.01 3.58 1.30
C GLN A 76 0.06 2.64 0.09
N TYR A 77 1.02 1.71 0.01
CA TYR A 77 1.04 0.69 -1.04
C TYR A 77 -0.19 -0.22 -0.97
N PHE A 78 -0.53 -0.72 0.22
CA PHE A 78 -1.75 -1.53 0.43
C PHE A 78 -3.03 -0.77 0.05
N ARG A 79 -3.18 0.48 0.47
CA ARG A 79 -4.37 1.30 0.17
C ARG A 79 -4.46 1.77 -1.28
N ASN A 80 -3.33 1.92 -1.97
CA ASN A 80 -3.35 2.33 -3.37
C ASN A 80 -3.68 1.16 -4.30
N ALA A 81 -3.23 -0.05 -3.96
CA ALA A 81 -3.51 -1.24 -4.75
C ALA A 81 -5.02 -1.55 -4.84
N SER A 82 -5.81 -1.25 -3.80
CA SER A 82 -7.26 -1.54 -3.81
C SER A 82 -8.06 -0.59 -4.70
N LYS A 83 -7.53 0.61 -5.02
CA LYS A 83 -8.23 1.62 -5.81
C LYS A 83 -8.43 1.23 -7.27
N ASN A 84 -7.58 0.34 -7.79
CA ASN A 84 -7.59 -0.08 -9.19
C ASN A 84 -8.34 -1.40 -9.39
N LEU A 85 -8.96 -1.96 -8.34
CA LEU A 85 -9.67 -3.23 -8.43
C LEU A 85 -11.11 -3.05 -8.94
N GLU A 86 -11.52 -3.91 -9.85
CA GLU A 86 -12.88 -3.95 -10.39
C GLU A 86 -13.76 -4.94 -9.61
N PHE A 87 -14.21 -4.54 -8.41
CA PHE A 87 -14.97 -5.40 -7.48
C PHE A 87 -16.25 -6.04 -8.06
N HIS A 88 -16.81 -5.49 -9.14
CA HIS A 88 -18.03 -6.00 -9.77
C HIS A 88 -17.79 -6.89 -11.01
N ALA A 89 -16.58 -6.88 -11.55
CA ALA A 89 -16.29 -7.55 -12.83
C ALA A 89 -15.68 -8.94 -12.65
N LYS A 90 -15.01 -9.18 -11.51
CA LYS A 90 -14.20 -10.39 -11.27
C LYS A 90 -14.64 -11.11 -9.99
N PRO A 91 -14.50 -12.45 -9.92
CA PRO A 91 -14.71 -13.20 -8.69
C PRO A 91 -13.63 -12.86 -7.64
N TRP A 92 -13.97 -13.06 -6.37
CA TRP A 92 -13.16 -12.62 -5.23
C TRP A 92 -11.71 -13.17 -5.24
N ASN A 93 -11.52 -14.41 -5.68
CA ASN A 93 -10.21 -15.04 -5.77
C ASN A 93 -9.28 -14.33 -6.76
N LEU A 94 -9.81 -13.92 -7.92
CA LEU A 94 -9.03 -13.16 -8.92
C LEU A 94 -8.74 -11.73 -8.44
N LEU A 95 -9.68 -11.13 -7.69
CA LEU A 95 -9.45 -9.81 -7.08
C LEU A 95 -8.32 -9.86 -6.05
N ILE A 96 -8.25 -10.92 -5.25
CA ILE A 96 -7.16 -11.10 -4.27
C ILE A 96 -5.83 -11.31 -4.99
N GLU A 97 -5.78 -12.13 -6.03
CA GLU A 97 -4.56 -12.35 -6.83
C GLU A 97 -4.03 -11.03 -7.42
N GLU A 98 -4.90 -10.29 -8.12
CA GLU A 98 -4.56 -8.99 -8.71
C GLU A 98 -4.15 -7.94 -7.67
N TYR A 99 -4.83 -7.93 -6.52
CA TYR A 99 -4.47 -7.06 -5.40
C TYR A 99 -3.08 -7.41 -4.85
N THR A 100 -2.82 -8.69 -4.63
CA THR A 100 -1.55 -9.21 -4.10
C THR A 100 -0.39 -8.83 -5.02
N ASP A 101 -0.54 -9.09 -6.32
CA ASP A 101 0.46 -8.75 -7.32
C ASP A 101 0.75 -7.25 -7.33
N THR A 102 -0.28 -6.42 -7.26
CA THR A 102 -0.13 -4.95 -7.26
C THR A 102 0.58 -4.44 -6.01
N VAL A 103 0.23 -4.98 -4.84
CA VAL A 103 0.85 -4.62 -3.55
C VAL A 103 2.32 -5.01 -3.56
N PHE A 104 2.63 -6.27 -3.84
CA PHE A 104 4.00 -6.75 -3.78
C PHE A 104 4.87 -6.17 -4.91
N ALA A 105 4.32 -5.95 -6.11
CA ALA A 105 5.04 -5.21 -7.15
C ALA A 105 5.47 -3.81 -6.66
N SER A 106 4.57 -3.09 -5.99
CA SER A 106 4.86 -1.76 -5.44
C SER A 106 5.92 -1.80 -4.33
N ILE A 107 5.83 -2.79 -3.43
CA ILE A 107 6.79 -2.99 -2.34
C ILE A 107 8.17 -3.35 -2.89
N PHE A 108 8.27 -4.35 -3.78
CA PHE A 108 9.55 -4.76 -4.36
C PHE A 108 10.16 -3.64 -5.20
N GLN A 109 9.37 -2.91 -5.99
CA GLN A 109 9.89 -1.77 -6.74
C GLN A 109 10.51 -0.71 -5.82
N ALA A 110 9.94 -0.47 -4.65
CA ALA A 110 10.40 0.56 -3.71
C ALA A 110 11.51 0.09 -2.75
N LEU A 111 11.57 -1.20 -2.41
CA LEU A 111 12.37 -1.73 -1.30
C LEU A 111 13.25 -2.94 -1.67
N HIS A 112 13.39 -3.30 -2.95
CA HIS A 112 14.23 -4.44 -3.37
C HIS A 112 15.70 -4.34 -2.94
N ASP A 113 16.19 -3.14 -2.68
CA ASP A 113 17.54 -2.85 -2.21
C ASP A 113 17.75 -3.18 -0.72
N ARG A 114 16.68 -3.48 0.01
CA ARG A 114 16.72 -3.75 1.46
C ARG A 114 16.98 -5.21 1.76
N SER A 115 18.09 -5.48 2.43
CA SER A 115 18.47 -6.83 2.86
C SER A 115 17.48 -7.46 3.85
N TRP A 116 16.76 -6.63 4.61
CA TRP A 116 15.75 -7.08 5.57
C TRP A 116 14.39 -7.39 4.93
N LEU A 117 14.14 -7.02 3.66
CA LEU A 117 12.81 -7.19 3.04
C LEU A 117 12.33 -8.65 3.09
N ASN A 118 13.25 -9.60 2.90
CA ASN A 118 12.95 -11.04 2.95
C ASN A 118 12.70 -11.58 4.37
N GLN A 119 12.89 -10.76 5.40
CA GLN A 119 12.69 -11.13 6.81
C GLN A 119 11.34 -10.63 7.35
N VAL A 120 10.64 -9.77 6.61
CA VAL A 120 9.36 -9.21 7.05
C VAL A 120 8.22 -10.11 6.65
N ASP A 121 7.34 -10.38 7.61
CA ASP A 121 6.08 -11.06 7.36
C ASP A 121 4.96 -10.06 7.15
N PHE A 122 4.53 -9.90 5.89
CA PHE A 122 3.40 -9.04 5.52
C PHE A 122 2.04 -9.76 5.54
N LEU A 123 1.98 -11.03 5.94
CA LEU A 123 0.75 -11.83 5.91
C LEU A 123 -0.36 -11.21 6.76
N MET A 124 -0.04 -10.73 7.96
CA MET A 124 -1.00 -10.09 8.86
C MET A 124 -1.48 -8.74 8.31
N VAL A 125 -0.59 -7.99 7.67
CA VAL A 125 -0.94 -6.73 7.00
C VAL A 125 -1.92 -6.98 5.86
N PHE A 126 -1.67 -8.04 5.10
CA PHE A 126 -2.51 -8.43 3.99
C PHE A 126 -3.91 -8.86 4.43
N ASP A 127 -4.02 -9.69 5.47
CA ASP A 127 -5.30 -10.07 6.06
C ASP A 127 -6.10 -8.86 6.58
N ALA A 128 -5.44 -7.96 7.31
CA ALA A 128 -6.06 -6.71 7.77
C ALA A 128 -6.53 -5.83 6.60
N ALA A 129 -5.71 -5.72 5.54
CA ALA A 129 -6.04 -4.93 4.36
C ALA A 129 -7.24 -5.48 3.59
N ILE A 130 -7.38 -6.81 3.47
CA ILE A 130 -8.57 -7.41 2.85
C ILE A 130 -9.81 -7.07 3.67
N LYS A 131 -9.77 -7.26 5.00
CA LYS A 131 -10.91 -7.00 5.89
C LYS A 131 -11.34 -5.54 5.87
N GLU A 132 -10.39 -4.61 5.76
CA GLU A 132 -10.65 -3.17 5.76
C GLU A 132 -11.06 -2.63 4.37
N LEU A 133 -10.41 -3.08 3.30
CA LEU A 133 -10.53 -2.46 1.97
C LEU A 133 -11.52 -3.17 1.04
N PHE A 134 -11.83 -4.45 1.27
CA PHE A 134 -12.75 -5.19 0.40
C PHE A 134 -14.19 -5.03 0.87
N PRO A 135 -15.15 -4.83 -0.06
CA PRO A 135 -16.57 -4.80 0.30
C PRO A 135 -17.03 -6.12 0.89
N LYS A 136 -17.77 -6.08 2.00
CA LYS A 136 -18.25 -7.29 2.72
C LYS A 136 -19.01 -8.29 1.84
N HIS A 137 -19.73 -7.80 0.82
CA HIS A 137 -20.48 -8.67 -0.09
C HIS A 137 -19.58 -9.51 -1.02
N VAL A 138 -18.35 -9.05 -1.29
CA VAL A 138 -17.35 -9.80 -2.06
C VAL A 138 -16.74 -10.92 -1.21
N LEU A 139 -16.65 -10.72 0.11
CA LEU A 139 -16.08 -11.66 1.07
C LEU A 139 -17.08 -12.68 1.64
N ALA A 140 -18.39 -12.52 1.37
CA ALA A 140 -19.46 -13.33 1.96
C ALA A 140 -19.72 -14.67 1.23
N HIS A 141 -18.77 -15.13 0.41
CA HIS A 141 -18.83 -16.39 -0.35
C HIS A 141 -18.20 -17.55 0.41
#